data_AF-A0A9D5FJX4-F1
#
_entry.id   AF-A0A9D5FJX4-F1
#
_cell.length_a   1.000
_cell.length_b   1.000
_cell.length_c   1.000
_cell.angle_alpha   90.00
_cell.angle_beta   90.00
_cell.angle_gamma   90.00
#
_symmetry.space_group_name_H-M   'P 1'
#
loop_
_entity.id
_entity.type
_entity.pdbx_description
1 polymer ?
#
loop_
_entity_poly.entity_id
_entity_poly.type
_entity_poly.pdbx_seq_one_letter_code
_entity_poly.pdbx_strand_id
1 'polypeptide(L)' 'MRSPQRTVDLRHQNRLAVMRLLFLEGPMSRLELSQRTTLSPGTLTHVTSELLQEGIIVEGGQVESVGGRPR' A
#
# COMPACT_ATOMS: atom_id res chain seq x y z
N MET A 1 -11.83 23.84 7.24
CA MET A 1 -12.03 23.48 5.82
C MET A 1 -10.71 22.94 5.28
N ARG A 2 -10.66 21.71 4.74
CA ARG A 2 -9.43 21.20 4.07
C ARG A 2 -9.29 21.94 2.73
N SER A 3 -8.16 22.60 2.51
CA SER A 3 -7.81 23.19 1.20
C SER A 3 -7.80 22.11 0.11
N PRO A 4 -8.17 22.43 -1.14
CA PRO A 4 -8.10 21.47 -2.24
C PRO A 4 -6.66 21.02 -2.42
N GLN A 5 -6.39 19.74 -2.13
CA GLN A 5 -5.07 19.15 -2.31
C GLN A 5 -4.85 18.86 -3.79
N ARG A 6 -3.66 19.17 -4.31
CA ARG A 6 -3.32 18.83 -5.69
C ARG A 6 -3.13 17.31 -5.80
N THR A 7 -3.42 16.74 -6.95
CA THR A 7 -3.29 15.29 -7.19
C THR A 7 -1.88 14.76 -6.92
N VAL A 8 -0.85 15.59 -7.16
CA VAL A 8 0.56 15.26 -6.85
C VAL A 8 0.77 15.10 -5.34
N ASP A 9 0.21 16.01 -4.55
CA ASP A 9 0.32 15.97 -3.08
C ASP A 9 -0.36 14.71 -2.52
N LEU A 10 -1.53 14.35 -3.08
CA LEU A 10 -2.25 13.13 -2.72
C LEU A 10 -1.44 11.88 -3.05
N ARG A 11 -0.81 11.81 -4.23
CA ARG A 11 0.05 10.67 -4.60
C ARG A 11 1.22 10.52 -3.64
N HIS A 12 1.89 11.63 -3.31
CA HIS A 12 2.99 11.62 -2.36
C HIS A 12 2.56 11.16 -0.96
N GLN A 13 1.43 11.68 -0.45
CA GLN A 13 0.88 11.27 0.84
C GLN A 13 0.50 9.78 0.87
N ASN A 14 -0.11 9.27 -0.20
CA ASN A 14 -0.50 7.86 -0.28
C ASN A 14 0.74 6.95 -0.25
N ARG A 15 1.81 7.32 -0.98
CA ARG A 15 3.08 6.58 -0.97
C ARG A 15 3.70 6.56 0.43
N LEU A 16 3.77 7.72 1.09
CA LEU A 16 4.29 7.82 2.45
C LEU A 16 3.48 6.98 3.44
N ALA A 17 2.15 6.95 3.31
CA ALA A 17 1.30 6.14 4.18
C ALA A 17 1.62 4.65 4.07
N VAL A 18 1.75 4.12 2.85
CA VAL A 18 2.10 2.71 2.61
C VAL A 18 3.51 2.40 3.12
N MET A 19 4.50 3.23 2.78
CA MET A 19 5.88 3.02 3.20
C MET A 19 6.03 3.06 4.73
N ARG A 20 5.40 4.03 5.39
CA ARG A 20 5.44 4.16 6.85
C ARG A 20 4.84 2.94 7.53
N LEU A 21 3.73 2.43 7.00
CA LEU A 21 3.08 1.25 7.57
C LEU A 21 3.97 0.00 7.44
N LEU A 22 4.52 -0.25 6.24
CA LEU A 22 5.45 -1.36 6.01
C LEU A 22 6.72 -1.24 6.87
N PHE A 23 7.23 -0.02 7.05
CA PHE A 23 8.43 0.24 7.83
C PHE A 23 8.21 0.01 9.33
N LEU A 24 7.04 0.41 9.87
CA LEU A 24 6.75 0.33 11.30
C LEU A 24 6.16 -1.02 11.73
N GLU A 25 5.31 -1.62 10.89
CA GLU A 25 4.60 -2.86 11.22
C GLU A 25 5.20 -4.10 10.55
N GLY A 26 6.13 -3.92 9.60
CA GLY A 26 6.81 -5.00 8.91
C GLY A 26 6.12 -5.44 7.61
N PRO A 27 6.60 -6.56 7.02
CA PRO A 27 6.06 -7.11 5.78
C PRO A 27 4.57 -7.44 5.89
N MET A 28 3.80 -7.05 4.89
CA MET A 28 2.35 -7.13 4.94
C MET A 28 1.78 -7.41 3.55
N SER A 29 0.69 -8.18 3.47
CA SER A 29 -0.01 -8.43 2.22
C SER A 29 -0.73 -7.17 1.72
N ARG A 30 -1.01 -7.11 0.40
CA ARG A 30 -1.83 -6.03 -0.18
C ARG A 30 -3.23 -5.95 0.47
N LEU A 31 -3.78 -7.08 0.91
CA LEU A 31 -5.08 -7.12 1.59
C LEU A 31 -5.00 -6.43 2.97
N GLU A 32 -4.03 -6.79 3.79
CA GLU A 32 -3.83 -6.18 5.10
C GLU A 32 -3.50 -4.69 4.98
N LEU A 33 -2.67 -4.29 4.00
CA LEU A 33 -2.44 -2.87 3.69
C LEU A 33 -3.74 -2.14 3.36
N SER A 34 -4.69 -2.77 2.65
CA SER A 34 -5.99 -2.15 2.35
C SER A 34 -6.90 -2.02 3.56
N GLN A 35 -6.75 -2.90 4.55
CA GLN A 35 -7.51 -2.84 5.80
C GLN A 35 -6.93 -1.81 6.78
N ARG A 36 -5.61 -1.58 6.71
CA ARG A 36 -4.87 -0.68 7.62
C ARG A 36 -4.72 0.74 7.08
N THR A 37 -4.85 0.92 5.77
CA THR A 37 -4.85 2.24 5.13
C THR A 37 -6.28 2.67 4.79
N THR A 38 -6.51 3.97 4.60
CA THR A 38 -7.80 4.49 4.09
C THR A 38 -7.84 4.55 2.57
N LEU A 39 -6.93 3.85 1.88
CA LEU A 39 -6.80 3.90 0.44
C LEU A 39 -7.79 2.94 -0.21
N SER A 40 -8.33 3.32 -1.36
CA SER A 40 -9.10 2.38 -2.18
C SER A 40 -8.18 1.25 -2.69
N PRO A 41 -8.73 0.05 -2.97
CA PRO A 41 -7.93 -1.06 -3.50
C PRO A 41 -7.17 -0.72 -4.79
N GLY A 42 -7.80 0.06 -5.67
CA GLY A 42 -7.18 0.52 -6.92
C GLY A 42 -6.01 1.48 -6.66
N THR A 43 -6.18 2.45 -5.77
CA THR A 43 -5.11 3.38 -5.39
C THR A 43 -3.96 2.65 -4.72
N LEU A 44 -4.25 1.71 -3.81
CA LEU A 44 -3.23 0.92 -3.14
C LEU A 44 -2.44 0.05 -4.13
N THR A 45 -3.13 -0.59 -5.07
CA THR A 45 -2.49 -1.38 -6.14
C THR A 45 -1.55 -0.53 -6.97
N HIS A 46 -2.00 0.67 -7.37
CA HIS A 46 -1.18 1.60 -8.13
C HIS A 46 0.06 2.04 -7.35
N VAL A 47 -0.12 2.48 -6.10
CA VAL A 47 0.97 2.94 -5.22
C VAL A 47 1.99 1.84 -4.96
N THR A 48 1.54 0.63 -4.59
CA THR A 48 2.45 -0.49 -4.35
C THR A 48 3.18 -0.93 -5.62
N SER A 49 2.54 -0.86 -6.79
CA SER A 49 3.18 -1.16 -8.07
C SER A 49 4.26 -0.14 -8.42
N GLU A 50 4.01 1.16 -8.24
CA GLU A 50 5.03 2.20 -8.42
C GLU A 50 6.23 1.97 -7.48
N LEU A 51 5.97 1.73 -6.19
CA LEU A 51 7.03 1.50 -5.21
C LEU A 51 7.86 0.24 -5.51
N LEU A 52 7.23 -0.81 -6.04
CA LEU A 52 7.91 -2.03 -6.50
C LEU A 52 8.76 -1.76 -7.74
N GLN A 53 8.22 -1.05 -8.73
CA GLN A 53 8.94 -0.70 -9.96
C GLN A 53 10.16 0.19 -9.68
N GLU A 54 10.06 1.07 -8.70
CA GLU A 54 11.16 1.93 -8.25
C GLU A 54 12.15 1.20 -7.31
N GLY A 55 11.86 -0.04 -6.91
CA GLY A 55 12.69 -0.82 -6.00
C GLY A 55 12.72 -0.31 -4.56
N ILE A 56 11.76 0.55 -4.17
CA ILE A 56 11.64 1.09 -2.81
C ILE A 56 11.11 0.03 -1.85
N ILE A 57 10.21 -0.83 -2.34
CA ILE A 57 9.75 -2.02 -1.65
C ILE A 57 10.03 -3.24 -2.52
N VAL A 58 10.04 -4.41 -1.89
CA VAL A 58 10.20 -5.69 -2.57
C VAL A 58 9.04 -6.60 -2.20
N GLU A 59 8.71 -7.55 -3.08
CA GLU A 59 7.80 -8.63 -2.70
C GLU A 59 8.51 -9.51 -1.67
N GLY A 60 8.04 -9.45 -0.42
CA GLY A 60 8.36 -10.48 0.56
C GLY A 60 7.75 -11.78 0.05
N GLY A 61 8.53 -12.87 0.05
CA GLY A 61 8.11 -14.16 -0.51
C GLY A 61 6.72 -14.61 -0.03
N GLN A 62 6.13 -15.58 -0.72
CA GLN A 62 4.78 -16.05 -0.39
C GLN A 62 4.72 -16.53 1.07
N VAL A 63 4.14 -15.71 1.95
CA VAL A 63 3.70 -16.18 3.26
C VAL A 63 2.53 -17.11 2.98
N GLU A 64 2.58 -18.35 3.49
CA GLU A 64 1.46 -19.27 3.38
C GLU A 64 0.20 -18.56 3.90
N SER A 65 -0.75 -18.33 3.00
CA SER A 65 -2.01 -17.68 3.36
C SER A 65 -2.71 -18.57 4.39
N VAL A 66 -2.85 -18.08 5.62
CA VAL A 66 -3.46 -18.83 6.74
C VAL A 66 -4.99 -18.98 6.56
N GLY A 67 -5.57 -18.51 5.45
CA GLY A 67 -6.95 -18.83 5.13
C GLY A 67 -7.59 -17.91 4.11
N GLY A 68 -8.10 -18.48 3.02
CA GLY A 68 -9.05 -17.79 2.15
C GLY A 68 -9.35 -18.52 0.84
N ARG A 69 -10.59 -18.98 0.70
CA ARG A 69 -11.16 -19.82 -0.38
C ARG A 69 -11.03 -19.20 -1.78
N PRO A 70 -10.83 -20.01 -2.85
CA PRO A 70 -10.79 -19.53 -4.23
C PRO A 70 -12.15 -18.93 -4.64
N ARG A 71 -12.09 -17.82 -5.38
CA ARG A 71 -13.14 -17.37 -6.28
C ARG A 71 -12.51 -17.13 -7.64
#